data_AF-A0AAV3U5B3-F1
#
_entry.id   AF-A0AAV3U5B3-F1
#
_cell.length_a   1.000
_cell.length_b   1.000
_cell.length_c   1.000
_cell.angle_alpha   90.00
_cell.angle_beta   90.00
_cell.angle_gamma   90.00
#
_symmetry.space_group_name_H-M   'P 1'
#
loop_
_entity.id
_entity.type
_entity.pdbx_description
1 polymer ?
#
loop_
_entity_poly.entity_id
_entity_poly.type
_entity_poly.pdbx_seq_one_letter_code
_entity_poly.pdbx_strand_id
1 'polypeptide(L)'
;MADDLDDDFDSIDSTDAADDNSSSSDDSSNSGIAIDYSLASKDKEREELDRQIAEFLARGGKISQVDTHVCADPPQKPSSSYGSRPI
;
A
#
# COMPACT_ATOMS: atom_id res chain seq x y z
N MET A 1 -34.27 -2.32 -33.78
CA MET A 1 -33.51 -3.57 -33.92
C MET A 1 -32.53 -3.60 -32.77
N ALA A 2 -32.84 -4.40 -31.76
CA ALA A 2 -31.86 -4.82 -30.76
C ALA A 2 -31.03 -5.91 -31.45
N ASP A 3 -29.71 -5.76 -31.45
CA ASP A 3 -28.78 -6.76 -31.96
C ASP A 3 -27.97 -7.26 -30.76
N ASP A 4 -28.07 -8.56 -30.56
CA ASP A 4 -27.48 -9.37 -29.50
C ASP A 4 -25.95 -9.25 -29.53
N LEU A 5 -25.36 -8.87 -28.40
CA LEU A 5 -23.97 -9.22 -28.09
C LEU A 5 -23.94 -9.68 -26.63
N ASP A 6 -24.44 -10.90 -26.43
CA ASP A 6 -24.09 -11.73 -25.29
C ASP A 6 -22.64 -12.18 -25.48
N ASP A 7 -21.69 -11.34 -25.05
CA ASP A 7 -20.30 -11.72 -24.88
C ASP A 7 -20.19 -12.58 -23.60
N ASP A 8 -20.36 -13.89 -23.78
CA ASP A 8 -19.97 -14.95 -22.85
C ASP A 8 -18.46 -14.85 -22.53
N PHE A 9 -18.07 -13.96 -21.61
CA PHE A 9 -16.70 -13.87 -21.09
C PHE A 9 -16.51 -14.56 -19.73
N ASP A 10 -17.54 -15.16 -19.14
CA ASP A 10 -17.42 -15.79 -17.81
C ASP A 10 -16.94 -17.26 -17.87
N SER A 11 -15.83 -17.49 -18.57
CA SER A 11 -15.08 -18.74 -18.41
C SER A 11 -13.57 -18.48 -18.27
N ILE A 12 -13.22 -17.82 -17.17
CA ILE A 12 -11.90 -18.00 -16.55
C ILE A 12 -12.10 -18.69 -15.20
N ASP A 13 -12.50 -19.96 -15.24
CA ASP A 13 -12.25 -20.85 -14.10
C ASP A 13 -10.76 -21.20 -14.11
N SER A 14 -10.00 -20.47 -13.30
CA SER A 14 -8.65 -20.87 -12.92
C SER A 14 -8.41 -20.49 -11.46
N THR A 15 -9.05 -21.29 -10.60
CA THR A 15 -8.55 -21.84 -9.34
C THR A 15 -7.33 -21.19 -8.65
N ASP A 16 -7.52 -20.98 -7.35
CA ASP A 16 -6.54 -21.06 -6.25
C ASP A 16 -6.01 -19.75 -5.66
N ALA A 17 -6.83 -19.15 -4.80
CA ALA A 17 -6.35 -18.47 -3.60
C ALA A 17 -7.33 -18.81 -2.46
N ALA A 18 -6.95 -19.78 -1.64
CA ALA A 18 -7.60 -20.02 -0.36
C ALA A 18 -7.42 -18.79 0.54
N ASP A 19 -8.41 -17.89 0.54
CA ASP A 19 -8.61 -16.91 1.61
C ASP A 19 -9.87 -17.32 2.37
N ASP A 20 -9.68 -18.12 3.41
CA ASP A 20 -10.71 -18.48 4.38
C ASP A 20 -11.07 -17.25 5.22
N ASN A 21 -11.87 -16.36 4.65
CA ASN A 21 -12.63 -15.39 5.40
C ASN A 21 -14.09 -15.86 5.48
N SER A 22 -14.34 -16.80 6.39
CA SER A 22 -15.70 -17.15 6.80
C SER A 22 -16.37 -16.01 7.58
N SER A 23 -16.71 -14.90 6.91
CA SER A 23 -17.74 -13.99 7.42
C SER A 23 -19.10 -14.53 7.04
N SER A 24 -19.55 -15.56 7.77
CA SER A 24 -20.96 -15.90 7.81
C SER A 24 -21.71 -14.79 8.54
N SER A 25 -22.52 -14.03 7.81
CA SER A 25 -23.84 -13.51 8.21
C SER A 25 -24.26 -12.47 7.18
N ASP A 26 -25.21 -12.88 6.35
CA ASP A 26 -26.04 -12.02 5.53
C ASP A 26 -26.73 -10.95 6.42
N ASP A 27 -26.25 -9.72 6.35
CA ASP A 27 -27.04 -8.51 6.64
C ASP A 27 -26.62 -7.40 5.67
N SER A 28 -27.08 -7.54 4.43
CA SER A 28 -26.81 -6.61 3.33
C SER A 28 -27.50 -5.25 3.47
N SER A 29 -28.13 -4.95 4.61
CA SER A 29 -28.93 -3.73 4.83
C SER A 29 -28.26 -2.67 5.71
N ASN A 30 -27.25 -3.04 6.51
CA ASN A 30 -26.48 -2.11 7.37
C ASN A 30 -25.00 -1.97 6.94
N SER A 31 -24.54 -2.79 6.00
CA SER A 31 -23.16 -2.78 5.52
C SER A 31 -22.78 -1.46 4.83
N GLY A 32 -23.67 -0.87 4.04
CA GLY A 32 -23.39 0.39 3.32
C GLY A 32 -23.01 1.55 4.25
N ILE A 33 -23.71 1.70 5.38
CA ILE A 33 -23.44 2.75 6.37
C ILE A 33 -22.08 2.53 7.04
N ALA A 34 -21.76 1.28 7.43
CA ALA A 34 -20.47 0.95 8.05
C ALA A 34 -19.29 1.10 7.08
N ILE A 35 -19.49 0.76 5.80
CA ILE A 35 -18.50 0.95 4.72
C ILE A 35 -18.29 2.45 4.49
N ASP A 36 -19.35 3.26 4.43
CA ASP A 36 -19.29 4.71 4.24
C ASP A 36 -18.52 5.40 5.37
N TYR A 37 -18.72 5.00 6.64
CA TYR A 37 -17.93 5.52 7.76
C TYR A 37 -16.44 5.12 7.68
N SER A 38 -16.15 3.92 7.19
CA SER A 38 -14.78 3.43 7.01
C SER A 38 -14.06 4.17 5.88
N LEU A 39 -14.76 4.46 4.79
CA LEU A 39 -14.24 5.26 3.67
C LEU A 39 -14.01 6.71 4.08
N ALA A 40 -14.98 7.34 4.73
CA ALA A 40 -14.86 8.72 5.22
C ALA A 40 -13.67 8.91 6.18
N SER A 41 -13.38 7.89 7.00
CA SER A 41 -12.21 7.91 7.90
C SER A 41 -10.90 7.89 7.13
N LYS A 42 -10.78 7.04 6.10
CA LYS A 42 -9.60 6.96 5.23
C LYS A 42 -9.45 8.19 4.36
N ASP A 43 -10.55 8.80 3.93
CA ASP A 43 -10.54 10.04 3.17
C ASP A 43 -10.00 11.19 4.02
N LYS A 44 -10.42 11.28 5.29
CA LYS A 44 -9.86 12.25 6.24
C LYS A 44 -8.36 12.07 6.44
N GLU A 45 -7.89 10.82 6.57
CA GLU A 45 -6.45 10.53 6.67
C GLU A 45 -5.70 10.96 5.41
N ARG A 46 -6.27 10.76 4.22
CA ARG A 46 -5.71 11.24 2.95
C ARG A 46 -5.64 12.76 2.89
N GLU A 47 -6.72 13.45 3.27
CA GLU A 47 -6.76 14.92 3.31
C GLU A 47 -5.71 15.50 4.26
N GLU A 48 -5.53 14.86 5.42
CA GLU A 48 -4.51 15.27 6.39
C GLU A 48 -3.09 15.07 5.83
N LEU A 49 -2.82 13.93 5.18
CA LEU A 49 -1.55 13.68 4.51
C LEU A 49 -1.30 14.67 3.38
N ASP A 50 -2.29 14.96 2.54
CA ASP A 50 -2.19 15.92 1.43
C ASP A 50 -1.87 17.33 1.95
N ARG A 51 -2.51 17.74 3.05
CA ARG A 51 -2.20 19.01 3.72
C ARG A 51 -0.75 19.03 4.20
N GLN A 52 -0.29 17.97 4.87
CA GLN A 52 1.09 17.90 5.38
C GLN A 52 2.12 17.92 4.25
N ILE A 53 1.83 17.24 3.14
CA ILE A 53 2.67 17.25 1.93
C ILE A 53 2.74 18.68 1.36
N ALA A 54 1.61 19.37 1.22
CA ALA A 54 1.57 20.74 0.72
C ALA A 54 2.37 21.70 1.61
N GLU A 55 2.27 21.57 2.94
CA GLU A 55 3.05 22.37 3.89
C GLU A 55 4.55 22.06 3.79
N PHE A 56 4.93 20.79 3.65
CA PHE A 56 6.32 20.36 3.46
C PHE A 56 6.94 20.96 2.19
N LEU A 57 6.19 20.94 1.08
CA LEU A 57 6.62 21.55 -0.19
C LEU A 57 6.71 23.07 -0.08
N ALA A 58 5.72 23.73 0.55
CA ALA A 58 5.72 25.18 0.75
C ALA A 58 6.87 25.65 1.63
N ARG A 59 7.30 24.84 2.61
CA ARG A 59 8.47 25.09 3.46
C ARG A 59 9.80 24.88 2.73
N GLY A 60 9.78 24.47 1.46
CA GLY A 60 10.96 24.21 0.64
C GLY A 60 11.52 22.79 0.76
N GLY A 61 10.73 21.86 1.29
CA GLY A 61 11.02 20.43 1.25
C GLY A 61 11.00 19.90 -0.19
N LYS A 62 11.80 18.85 -0.45
CA LYS A 62 11.89 18.18 -1.76
C LYS A 62 11.63 16.70 -1.60
N ILE A 63 10.86 16.13 -2.52
CA ILE A 63 10.59 14.69 -2.57
C ILE A 63 11.60 14.08 -3.54
N SER A 64 12.38 13.13 -3.05
CA SER A 64 13.33 12.37 -3.87
C SER A 64 12.73 11.00 -4.16
N GLN A 65 12.70 10.63 -5.45
CA GLN A 65 12.39 9.26 -5.84
C GLN A 65 13.60 8.38 -5.52
N VAL A 66 13.37 7.31 -4.76
CA VAL A 66 14.40 6.33 -4.39
C VAL A 66 14.09 5.04 -5.15
N ASP A 67 15.04 4.56 -5.95
CA ASP A 67 14.90 3.30 -6.66
C ASP A 67 14.93 2.12 -5.68
N THR A 68 14.19 1.05 -6.01
CA THR A 68 14.03 -0.15 -5.17
C THR A 68 15.33 -0.91 -4.89
N HIS A 69 16.41 -0.60 -5.61
CA HIS A 69 17.73 -1.20 -5.45
C HIS A 69 18.69 -0.38 -4.57
N VAL A 70 18.25 0.79 -4.07
CA VAL A 70 19.04 1.62 -3.15
C VAL A 70 18.83 1.10 -1.73
N CYS A 71 19.49 -0.01 -1.42
CA CYS A 71 19.84 -0.31 -0.04
C CYS A 71 21.10 0.51 0.25
N ALA A 72 21.07 1.40 1.24
CA ALA A 72 22.29 2.04 1.73
C ALA A 72 23.35 0.96 1.97
N ASP A 73 24.56 1.15 1.43
CA ASP A 73 25.67 0.20 1.58
C ASP A 73 25.74 -0.19 3.07
N PRO A 74 25.50 -1.47 3.41
CA PRO A 74 25.41 -1.88 4.80
C PRO A 74 26.68 -1.45 5.51
N PRO A 75 26.58 -0.99 6.78
CA PRO A 75 27.72 -0.46 7.51
C PRO A 75 28.88 -1.45 7.45
N GLN A 76 30.00 -1.00 6.85
CA GLN A 76 31.15 -1.86 6.64
C GLN A 76 31.72 -2.29 8.00
N LYS A 77 32.16 -3.55 8.07
CA LYS A 77 32.76 -4.10 9.29
C LYS A 77 33.93 -3.19 9.71
N PRO A 78 33.99 -2.74 10.98
CA PRO A 78 35.11 -1.92 11.43
C PRO A 78 36.41 -2.71 11.27
N SER A 79 37.41 -2.12 10.62
CA SER A 79 38.75 -2.70 10.57
C SER A 79 39.31 -2.72 11.99
N SER A 80 39.39 -3.91 12.60
CA SER A 80 40.06 -4.09 13.88
C SER A 80 41.55 -3.79 13.69
N SER A 81 41.99 -2.58 14.03
CA SER A 81 43.42 -2.23 14.12
C SER A 81 44.03 -2.68 15.46
N TYR A 82 43.34 -3.56 16.19
CA TYR A 82 43.83 -4.11 17.45
C TYR A 82 44.94 -5.12 17.14
N GLY A 83 46.19 -4.76 17.47
CA GLY A 83 47.37 -5.60 17.26
C GLY A 83 48.36 -5.12 16.21
N SER A 84 48.12 -3.98 15.52
CA SER A 84 49.13 -3.38 14.61
C SER A 84 50.21 -2.55 15.33
N ARG A 85 50.09 -2.40 16.66
CA ARG A 85 51.13 -1.80 17.50
C ARG A 85 52.01 -2.93 18.03
N PRO A 86 53.31 -2.97 17.69
CA PRO A 86 54.23 -3.96 18.26
C PRO A 86 54.29 -3.77 19.78
N ILE A 87 54.32 -4.90 20.50
CA ILE A 87 54.47 -4.97 21.96
C ILE A 87 55.92 -4.76 22.39
#